data_AF-K1UEN4-F1
#
_entry.id   AF-K1UEN4-F1
#
_cell.length_a   1.000
_cell.length_b   1.000
_cell.length_c   1.000
_cell.angle_alpha   90.00
_cell.angle_beta   90.00
_cell.angle_gamma   90.00
#
_symmetry.space_group_name_H-M   'P 1'
#
loop_
_entity.id
_entity.type
_entity.pdbx_description
1 polymer ?
#
loop_
_entity_poly.entity_id
_entity_poly.type
_entity_poly.pdbx_seq_one_letter_code
_entity_poly.pdbx_strand_id
1 'polypeptide(L)' 'MDAMMYKIEGEDLYLIGTSEHTMIGRFIDQTLDGAKLPLTLTSYSPCFRKEKGAHGIEERGIYRIHQF' A
#
# COMPACT_ATOMS: atom_id res chain seq x y z
N MET A 1 3.02 -11.42 -5.37
CA MET A 1 2.82 -10.27 -4.48
C MET A 1 3.59 -10.40 -3.15
N ASP A 2 3.74 -11.61 -2.58
CA ASP A 2 4.43 -11.81 -1.28
C ASP A 2 5.90 -11.36 -1.21
N ALA A 3 6.56 -11.22 -2.36
CA ALA A 3 7.97 -10.82 -2.41
C ALA A 3 8.20 -9.36 -1.97
N MET A 4 7.19 -8.49 -2.07
CA MET A 4 7.34 -7.03 -1.88
C MET A 4 6.69 -6.49 -0.59
N MET A 5 5.71 -7.20 -0.01
CA MET A 5 4.96 -6.78 1.17
C MET A 5 5.50 -7.39 2.46
N TYR A 6 5.43 -6.68 3.58
CA TYR A 6 5.71 -7.21 4.91
C TYR A 6 4.47 -7.93 5.46
N LYS A 7 4.62 -9.20 5.86
CA LYS A 7 3.59 -9.98 6.56
C LYS A 7 3.79 -9.81 8.07
N ILE A 8 2.69 -9.66 8.81
CA ILE A 8 2.71 -9.69 10.28
C ILE A 8 2.72 -11.17 10.69
N GLU A 9 3.74 -11.57 11.45
CA GLU A 9 3.88 -12.96 11.88
C GLU A 9 2.75 -13.35 12.85
N GLY A 10 2.19 -14.55 12.65
CA GLY A 10 1.07 -15.04 13.46
C GLY A 10 -0.30 -14.48 13.10
N GLU A 11 -0.37 -13.54 12.15
CA GLU A 11 -1.59 -12.84 11.73
C GLU A 11 -1.82 -13.02 10.23
N ASP A 12 -3.08 -12.99 9.79
CA ASP A 12 -3.41 -12.89 8.37
C ASP A 12 -3.45 -11.43 7.91
N LEU A 13 -2.38 -10.69 8.23
CA LEU A 13 -2.26 -9.27 7.97
C LEU A 13 -0.95 -8.94 7.26
N TYR A 14 -1.01 -7.92 6.42
CA TYR A 14 0.12 -7.39 5.68
C TYR A 14 0.18 -5.87 5.84
N LEU A 15 1.40 -5.32 5.92
CA LEU A 15 1.60 -3.87 5.88
C LEU A 15 1.44 -3.38 4.43
N ILE A 16 0.67 -2.31 4.26
CA ILE A 16 0.37 -1.74 2.94
C ILE A 16 1.57 -0.97 2.36
N GLY A 17 1.79 -1.09 1.05
CA GLY A 17 2.80 -0.30 0.33
C GLY A 17 2.28 1.01 -0.30
N THR A 18 1.00 1.31 -0.09
CA THR A 18 0.25 2.50 -0.55
C THR A 18 -1.11 2.56 0.15
N SER A 19 -1.63 3.77 0.41
CA SER A 19 -2.98 4.00 0.94
C SER A 19 -4.09 3.52 -0.02
N GLU A 20 -3.75 3.30 -1.29
CA GLU A 20 -4.67 2.81 -2.32
C GLU A 20 -5.33 1.47 -1.93
N HIS A 21 -4.57 0.53 -1.35
CA HIS A 21 -5.11 -0.80 -1.02
C HIS A 21 -6.30 -0.72 -0.05
N THR A 22 -6.17 0.05 1.04
CA THR A 22 -7.24 0.22 2.02
C THR A 22 -8.35 1.12 1.47
N MET A 23 -7.99 2.14 0.69
CA MET A 23 -8.95 3.05 0.07
C MET A 23 -9.88 2.35 -0.92
N ILE A 24 -9.33 1.48 -1.78
CA ILE A 24 -10.12 0.67 -2.71
C ILE A 24 -10.87 -0.44 -1.96
N GLY A 25 -10.20 -1.10 -1.01
CA GLY A 25 -10.80 -2.17 -0.19
C GLY A 25 -12.08 -1.74 0.54
N ARG A 26 -12.23 -0.44 0.83
CA ARG A 26 -13.46 0.14 1.40
C ARG A 26 -14.72 -0.15 0.59
N PHE A 27 -14.61 -0.41 -0.70
CA PHE A 27 -15.75 -0.62 -1.61
C PHE A 27 -16.04 -2.10 -1.91
N ILE A 28 -15.32 -3.02 -1.28
CA ILE A 28 -15.62 -4.45 -1.39
C ILE A 28 -17.07 -4.71 -0.95
N ASP A 29 -17.75 -5.56 -1.72
CA ASP A 29 -19.14 -5.98 -1.50
C ASP A 29 -20.18 -4.85 -1.45
N GLN A 30 -19.89 -3.72 -2.12
CA GLN A 30 -20.81 -2.58 -2.22
C GLN A 30 -21.19 -2.28 -3.67
N THR A 31 -22.46 -1.92 -3.88
CA THR A 31 -22.92 -1.31 -5.14
C THR A 31 -23.02 0.21 -4.94
N LEU A 32 -22.31 0.96 -5.78
CA LEU A 32 -22.30 2.41 -5.72
C LEU A 32 -23.46 3.01 -6.52
N ASP A 33 -24.01 4.10 -6.02
CA ASP A 33 -24.97 4.93 -6.76
C ASP A 33 -24.24 5.70 -7.86
N GLY A 34 -24.61 5.43 -9.11
CA GLY A 34 -23.98 6.05 -10.29
C GLY A 34 -24.10 7.58 -10.30
N ALA A 35 -25.11 8.16 -9.64
CA ALA A 35 -25.26 9.61 -9.54
C ALA A 35 -24.19 10.26 -8.66
N LYS A 36 -23.48 9.48 -7.84
CA LYS A 36 -22.40 9.96 -6.96
C LYS A 36 -21.00 9.88 -7.59
N LEU A 37 -20.91 9.41 -8.84
CA LEU A 37 -19.65 9.30 -9.55
C LEU A 37 -19.30 10.61 -10.29
N PRO A 38 -18.00 10.95 -10.43
CA PRO A 38 -16.84 10.22 -9.91
C PRO A 38 -16.63 10.46 -8.41
N LEU A 39 -16.17 9.43 -7.69
CA LEU A 39 -15.67 9.60 -6.33
C LEU A 39 -14.20 10.03 -6.37
N THR A 40 -13.92 11.24 -5.90
CA THR A 40 -12.55 11.77 -5.77
C THR A 40 -12.12 11.70 -4.32
N LEU A 41 -11.20 10.80 -4.03
CA LEU A 41 -10.76 10.50 -2.67
C LEU A 41 -9.27 10.81 -2.51
N THR A 42 -8.89 11.17 -1.29
CA THR A 42 -7.50 11.32 -0.89
C THR A 42 -7.29 10.59 0.43
N SER A 43 -6.07 10.09 0.65
CA SER A 43 -5.73 9.35 1.86
C SER A 43 -4.25 9.52 2.17
N TYR A 44 -3.95 9.53 3.46
CA TYR A 44 -2.59 9.58 4.00
C TYR A 44 -2.36 8.34 4.87
N SER A 45 -1.25 7.64 4.61
CA SER A 45 -0.81 6.52 5.43
C SER A 45 0.71 6.35 5.32
N PRO A 46 1.36 5.83 6.37
CA PRO A 46 2.68 5.22 6.22
C PRO A 46 2.62 4.07 5.21
N CYS A 47 3.66 3.95 4.38
CA CYS A 47 3.77 2.95 3.33
C CYS A 47 5.00 2.09 3.55
N PHE A 48 4.85 0.76 3.45
CA PHE A 48 5.90 -0.21 3.76
C PHE A 48 6.26 -1.05 2.54
N ARG A 49 7.54 -1.07 2.16
CA ARG A 49 8.04 -1.85 1.00
C ARG A 49 9.34 -2.58 1.34
N LYS A 50 9.43 -3.86 0.98
CA LYS A 50 10.63 -4.68 1.21
C LYS A 50 11.83 -4.27 0.36
N GLU A 51 11.62 -3.51 -0.72
CA GLU A 51 12.67 -3.10 -1.68
C GLU A 51 13.55 -4.27 -2.17
N LYS A 52 12.96 -5.46 -2.27
CA LYS A 52 13.67 -6.67 -2.69
C LYS A 52 14.09 -6.54 -4.16
N GLY A 53 15.38 -6.64 -4.42
CA GLY A 53 15.96 -6.51 -5.76
C GLY A 53 16.65 -5.18 -6.04
N ALA A 54 16.72 -4.27 -5.07
CA ALA A 54 17.37 -2.97 -5.21
C ALA A 54 18.84 -2.92 -4.74
N HIS A 55 19.52 -4.08 -4.62
CA HIS A 55 20.91 -4.11 -4.18
C HIS A 55 21.81 -3.33 -5.15
N GLY A 56 22.62 -2.42 -4.61
CA GLY A 56 23.53 -1.54 -5.35
C GLY A 56 22.88 -0.28 -5.95
N ILE A 57 21.58 -0.06 -5.75
CA ILE A 57 20.86 1.12 -6.29
C ILE A 57 20.30 1.94 -5.12
N GLU A 58 20.77 3.18 -4.98
CA GLU A 58 20.21 4.18 -4.04
C GLU A 58 20.20 3.72 -2.56
N GLU A 59 21.19 2.93 -2.16
CA GLU A 59 21.26 2.28 -0.83
C GLU A 59 21.45 3.25 0.35
N ARG A 60 21.67 4.55 0.08
CA ARG A 60 21.91 5.58 1.10
C ARG A 60 21.07 6.82 0.81
N GLY A 61 20.55 7.42 1.89
CA GLY A 61 19.68 8.59 1.82
C GLY A 61 18.21 8.22 2.03
N ILE A 62 17.30 9.06 1.54
CA ILE A 62 15.85 8.93 1.74
C ILE A 62 15.09 8.55 0.47
N TYR A 63 15.79 8.35 -0.65
CA TYR A 63 15.15 8.06 -1.93
C TYR A 63 14.51 6.67 -1.96
N ARG A 64 15.19 5.68 -1.35
CA ARG A 64 14.72 4.30 -1.26
C ARG A 64 14.82 3.81 0.18
N ILE A 65 13.68 3.77 0.86
CA ILE A 65 13.56 3.38 2.28
C ILE A 65 12.36 2.45 2.48
N HIS A 66 12.38 1.70 3.57
CA HIS A 66 11.36 0.69 3.84
C HIS A 66 10.03 1.26 4.32
N GLN A 67 10.04 2.47 4.88
CA GLN A 67 8.88 3.18 5.35
C GLN A 67 8.93 4.63 4.88
N PHE A 68 7.86 5.09 4.24
CA PHE A 68 7.70 6.47 3.78
C PHE A 68 6.26 6.94 3.92
#